data_AF-A0A429GTN6-F1
#
_entry.id   AF-A0A429GTN6-F1
#
_cell.length_a   1.000
_cell.length_b   1.000
_cell.length_c   1.000
_cell.angle_alpha   90.00
_cell.angle_beta   90.00
_cell.angle_gamma   90.00
#
_symmetry.space_group_name_H-M   'P 1'
#
loop_
_entity.id
_entity.type
_entity.pdbx_description
1 polymer ?
#
loop_
_entity_poly.entity_id
_entity_poly.type
_entity_poly.pdbx_seq_one_letter_code
_entity_poly.pdbx_strand_id
1 'polypeptide(L)'
;MQERALSSPEERAINDFRLVYRLFQEIAKVSDRKDFGKSFRARAREMPSLLYEVGVIPALSFMYAKTDDADKQVYRIFVDFVRNIQITPEDSKKLNSTEGGYAAYLYLTLLEIKRLMPEKNMDPSTPISCIDALIGFGRVPVILPSLLMPYLLEIKRLAEAVFPSE
;
A
#
# COMPACT_ATOMS: atom_id res chain seq x y z
N MET A 1 -4.47 5.95 31.35
CA MET A 1 -4.18 4.58 30.83
C MET A 1 -3.96 4.71 29.34
N GLN A 2 -2.72 4.91 28.89
CA GLN A 2 -2.40 5.07 27.46
C GLN A 2 -0.99 4.55 27.16
N GLU A 3 -0.73 3.31 27.60
CA GLU A 3 0.33 2.49 27.00
C GLU A 3 -0.21 1.91 25.69
N ARG A 4 -0.19 2.70 24.61
CA ARG A 4 0.10 2.09 23.31
C ARG A 4 1.61 2.19 23.16
N ALA A 5 2.30 1.15 23.61
CA ALA A 5 3.70 0.95 23.26
C ALA A 5 3.82 1.19 21.74
N LEU A 6 4.77 2.05 21.37
CA LEU A 6 5.10 2.37 19.99
C LEU A 6 5.46 1.05 19.29
N SER A 7 4.49 0.42 18.64
CA SER A 7 4.73 -0.82 17.91
C SER A 7 5.84 -0.57 16.91
N SER A 8 6.78 -1.51 16.76
CA SER A 8 7.89 -1.29 15.82
C SER A 8 7.36 -1.20 14.38
N PRO A 9 8.10 -0.58 13.44
CA PRO A 9 7.72 -0.60 12.02
C PRO A 9 7.44 -2.02 11.50
N GLU A 10 8.21 -3.02 11.97
CA GLU A 10 8.06 -4.43 11.61
C GLU A 10 6.75 -5.02 12.17
N GLU A 11 6.43 -4.75 13.44
CA GLU A 11 5.15 -5.18 14.04
C GLU A 11 3.95 -4.56 13.32
N ARG A 12 4.06 -3.29 12.90
CA ARG A 12 3.03 -2.63 12.08
C ARG A 12 2.91 -3.29 10.71
N ALA A 13 4.03 -3.58 10.04
CA ALA A 13 4.04 -4.25 8.75
C ALA A 13 3.37 -5.62 8.81
N ILE A 14 3.67 -6.44 9.82
CA ILE A 14 3.03 -7.74 10.02
C ILE A 14 1.51 -7.61 10.17
N ASN A 15 1.06 -6.64 10.99
CA ASN A 15 -0.36 -6.43 11.21
C ASN A 15 -1.08 -5.95 9.96
N ASP A 16 -0.50 -5.00 9.23
CA ASP A 16 -1.09 -4.46 8.01
C ASP A 16 -1.07 -5.48 6.85
N PHE A 17 -0.03 -6.32 6.76
CA PHE A 17 0.07 -7.36 5.74
C PHE A 17 -1.08 -8.37 5.82
N ARG A 18 -1.69 -8.56 7.00
CA ARG A 18 -2.91 -9.39 7.14
C ARG A 18 -4.06 -8.89 6.27
N LEU A 19 -4.15 -7.58 6.01
CA LEU A 19 -5.14 -7.01 5.10
C LEU A 19 -4.92 -7.52 3.67
N VAL A 20 -3.67 -7.47 3.20
CA VAL A 20 -3.27 -7.91 1.86
C VAL A 20 -3.45 -9.42 1.72
N TYR A 21 -3.06 -10.19 2.73
CA TYR A 21 -3.23 -11.64 2.73
C TYR A 21 -4.71 -12.05 2.71
N ARG A 22 -5.55 -11.38 3.49
CA ARG A 22 -7.00 -11.60 3.47
C ARG A 22 -7.58 -11.30 2.09
N LEU A 23 -7.18 -10.21 1.43
CA LEU A 23 -7.64 -9.92 0.07
C LEU A 23 -7.24 -11.03 -0.90
N PHE A 24 -5.99 -11.49 -0.82
CA PHE A 24 -5.51 -12.60 -1.63
C PHE A 24 -6.34 -13.88 -1.43
N GLN A 25 -6.74 -14.18 -0.18
CA GLN A 25 -7.65 -15.29 0.12
C GLN A 25 -9.04 -15.10 -0.48
N GLU A 26 -9.62 -13.89 -0.43
CA GLU A 26 -10.91 -13.60 -1.06
C GLU A 26 -10.85 -13.76 -2.58
N ILE A 27 -9.79 -13.26 -3.22
CA ILE A 27 -9.57 -13.43 -4.66
C ILE A 27 -9.46 -14.91 -5.04
N ALA A 28 -8.75 -15.71 -4.24
CA ALA A 28 -8.59 -17.14 -4.47
C ALA A 28 -9.91 -17.94 -4.42
N LYS A 29 -10.97 -17.40 -3.81
CA LYS A 29 -12.31 -18.03 -3.82
C LYS A 29 -13.04 -17.86 -5.16
N VAL A 30 -12.64 -16.88 -5.97
CA VAL A 30 -13.34 -16.51 -7.21
C VAL A 30 -12.46 -16.59 -8.46
N SER A 31 -11.16 -16.84 -8.31
CA SER A 31 -10.22 -16.96 -9.41
C SER A 31 -9.03 -17.87 -9.07
N ASP A 32 -8.68 -18.77 -9.99
CA ASP A 32 -7.46 -19.58 -9.89
C ASP A 32 -6.20 -18.79 -10.27
N ARG A 33 -6.36 -17.65 -10.96
CA ARG A 33 -5.26 -16.75 -11.30
C ARG A 33 -4.89 -15.90 -10.10
N LYS A 34 -3.60 -15.80 -9.81
CA LYS A 34 -3.05 -15.11 -8.63
C LYS A 34 -2.34 -13.80 -9.00
N ASP A 35 -2.94 -13.06 -9.93
CA ASP A 35 -2.33 -11.89 -10.56
C ASP A 35 -2.12 -10.76 -9.54
N PHE A 36 -3.05 -10.56 -8.60
CA PHE A 36 -2.87 -9.65 -7.47
C PHE A 36 -1.62 -9.97 -6.63
N GLY A 37 -1.47 -11.24 -6.22
CA GLY A 37 -0.36 -11.65 -5.35
C GLY A 37 0.99 -11.49 -6.05
N LYS A 38 1.09 -11.90 -7.32
CA LYS A 38 2.27 -11.67 -8.16
C LYS A 38 2.57 -10.17 -8.27
N SER A 39 1.54 -9.36 -8.55
CA SER A 39 1.69 -7.93 -8.70
C SER A 39 2.14 -7.23 -7.42
N PHE A 40 1.50 -7.51 -6.29
CA PHE A 40 1.87 -6.94 -5.00
C PHE A 40 3.32 -7.30 -4.62
N ARG A 41 3.72 -8.56 -4.84
CA ARG A 41 5.09 -9.02 -4.60
C ARG A 41 6.11 -8.24 -5.42
N ALA A 42 5.86 -8.01 -6.72
CA ALA A 42 6.75 -7.23 -7.56
C ALA A 42 6.91 -5.79 -7.04
N ARG A 43 5.81 -5.13 -6.67
CA ARG A 43 5.81 -3.78 -6.12
C ARG A 43 6.54 -3.69 -4.77
N ALA A 44 6.38 -4.67 -3.90
CA ALA A 44 7.13 -4.72 -2.64
C ALA A 44 8.65 -4.89 -2.84
N ARG A 45 9.09 -5.45 -3.97
CA ARG A 45 10.51 -5.56 -4.32
C ARG A 45 11.07 -4.29 -4.96
N GLU A 46 10.29 -3.63 -5.80
CA GLU A 46 10.74 -2.54 -6.67
C GLU A 46 10.56 -1.16 -6.03
N MET A 47 9.41 -0.92 -5.41
CA MET A 47 9.02 0.42 -4.94
C MET A 47 9.89 0.97 -3.81
N PRO A 48 10.47 0.16 -2.88
CA PRO A 48 11.42 0.70 -1.90
C PRO A 48 12.61 1.40 -2.56
N SER A 49 13.17 0.82 -3.64
CA SER A 49 14.26 1.45 -4.39
C SER A 49 13.79 2.70 -5.13
N LEU A 50 12.60 2.65 -5.76
CA LEU A 50 12.02 3.78 -6.46
C LEU A 50 11.85 5.01 -5.54
N LEU A 51 11.39 4.81 -4.29
CA LEU A 51 11.26 5.88 -3.30
C LEU A 51 12.59 6.62 -3.02
N TYR A 52 13.72 5.91 -3.08
CA TYR A 52 15.05 6.50 -2.93
C TYR A 52 15.55 7.19 -4.20
N GLU A 53 15.31 6.57 -5.36
CA GLU A 53 15.84 7.03 -6.64
C GLU A 53 15.14 8.31 -7.14
N VAL A 54 13.81 8.35 -7.07
CA VAL A 54 13.04 9.49 -7.60
C VAL A 54 12.41 10.36 -6.50
N GLY A 55 12.52 9.94 -5.24
CA GLY A 55 11.93 10.62 -4.09
C GLY A 55 10.47 10.21 -3.83
N VAL A 56 9.99 10.52 -2.61
CA VAL A 56 8.69 10.05 -2.12
C VAL A 56 7.52 10.56 -2.96
N ILE A 57 7.45 11.87 -3.22
CA ILE A 57 6.31 12.47 -3.93
C ILE A 57 6.20 11.90 -5.36
N PRO A 58 7.26 11.90 -6.21
CA PRO A 58 7.17 11.30 -7.54
C PRO A 58 6.82 9.81 -7.53
N ALA A 59 7.36 9.03 -6.57
CA ALA A 59 7.04 7.62 -6.45
C ALA A 59 5.58 7.38 -6.04
N LEU A 60 5.03 8.16 -5.10
CA LEU A 60 3.61 8.10 -4.72
C LEU A 60 2.71 8.48 -5.89
N SER A 61 3.03 9.55 -6.62
CA SER A 61 2.30 9.97 -7.81
C SER A 61 2.34 8.91 -8.91
N PHE A 62 3.48 8.26 -9.12
CA PHE A 62 3.63 7.15 -10.05
C PHE A 62 2.74 5.97 -9.65
N MET A 63 2.81 5.52 -8.39
CA MET A 63 1.98 4.43 -7.91
C MET A 63 0.50 4.78 -8.06
N TYR A 64 0.09 6.00 -7.68
CA TYR A 64 -1.29 6.44 -7.82
C TYR A 64 -1.78 6.43 -9.27
N ALA A 65 -0.97 6.91 -10.21
CA ALA A 65 -1.27 6.83 -11.65
C ALA A 65 -1.40 5.38 -12.17
N LYS A 66 -0.87 4.38 -11.45
CA LYS A 66 -1.01 2.95 -11.75
C LYS A 66 -2.18 2.28 -11.03
N THR A 67 -2.87 2.97 -10.12
CA THR A 67 -4.07 2.47 -9.43
C THR A 67 -5.39 2.79 -10.14
N ASP A 68 -5.27 3.27 -11.38
CA ASP A 68 -6.25 3.37 -12.46
C ASP A 68 -6.84 4.75 -12.80
N ASP A 69 -7.32 4.81 -14.05
CA ASP A 69 -8.11 5.84 -14.73
C ASP A 69 -9.51 6.00 -14.11
N ALA A 70 -10.16 7.14 -14.36
CA ALA A 70 -11.44 7.58 -13.76
C ALA A 70 -12.58 6.52 -13.70
N ASP A 71 -12.57 5.51 -14.58
CA ASP A 71 -13.66 4.55 -14.74
C ASP A 71 -13.55 3.27 -13.92
N LYS A 72 -12.34 2.81 -13.58
CA LYS A 72 -12.14 1.46 -13.00
C LYS A 72 -12.02 1.47 -11.48
N GLN A 73 -11.58 2.57 -10.89
CA GLN A 73 -11.72 2.90 -9.46
C GLN A 73 -11.11 1.85 -8.51
N VAL A 74 -10.05 1.17 -8.95
CA VAL A 74 -9.42 0.05 -8.25
C VAL A 74 -8.95 0.46 -6.85
N TYR A 75 -8.36 1.65 -6.72
CA TYR A 75 -7.99 2.19 -5.41
C TYR A 75 -9.17 2.31 -4.46
N ARG A 76 -10.31 2.83 -4.94
CA ARG A 76 -11.53 2.97 -4.14
C ARG A 76 -12.05 1.60 -3.69
N ILE A 77 -12.09 0.63 -4.61
CA ILE A 77 -12.51 -0.74 -4.29
C ILE A 77 -11.61 -1.33 -3.19
N PHE A 78 -10.29 -1.12 -3.27
CA PHE A 78 -9.37 -1.55 -2.23
C PHE A 78 -9.63 -0.86 -0.89
N VAL A 79 -9.90 0.44 -0.89
CA VAL A 79 -10.27 1.20 0.32
C VAL A 79 -11.56 0.66 0.94
N ASP A 80 -12.58 0.34 0.13
CA ASP A 80 -13.84 -0.24 0.58
C ASP A 80 -13.57 -1.59 1.27
N PHE A 81 -12.73 -2.44 0.66
CA PHE A 81 -12.29 -3.69 1.29
C PHE A 81 -11.57 -3.46 2.64
N VAL A 82 -10.66 -2.49 2.73
CA VAL A 82 -9.97 -2.16 3.99
C VAL A 82 -10.95 -1.71 5.07
N ARG A 83 -12.00 -0.98 4.69
CA ARG A 83 -13.09 -0.55 5.58
C ARG A 83 -14.06 -1.68 5.95
N ASN A 84 -13.79 -2.92 5.52
CA ASN A 84 -14.65 -4.09 5.67
C ASN A 84 -16.03 -3.90 5.01
N ILE A 85 -16.10 -3.07 3.98
CA ILE A 85 -17.27 -3.01 3.10
C ILE A 85 -17.21 -4.24 2.20
N GLN A 86 -18.34 -4.93 2.05
CA GLN A 86 -18.43 -6.13 1.24
C GLN A 86 -18.13 -5.80 -0.22
N ILE A 87 -17.07 -6.40 -0.76
CA ILE A 87 -16.73 -6.32 -2.19
C ILE A 87 -17.42 -7.46 -2.96
N THR A 88 -17.82 -7.18 -4.20
CA THR A 88 -18.47 -8.17 -5.06
C THR A 88 -17.43 -9.11 -5.69
N PRO A 89 -17.86 -10.24 -6.31
CA PRO A 89 -16.96 -11.05 -7.13
C PRO A 89 -16.33 -10.26 -8.29
N GLU A 90 -17.04 -9.28 -8.85
CA GLU A 90 -16.52 -8.43 -9.92
C GLU A 90 -15.44 -7.46 -9.40
N ASP A 91 -15.64 -6.88 -8.22
CA ASP A 91 -14.62 -6.09 -7.53
C ASP A 91 -13.37 -6.91 -7.24
N SER A 92 -13.55 -8.17 -6.82
CA SER A 92 -12.44 -9.10 -6.58
C SER A 92 -11.65 -9.39 -7.86
N LYS A 93 -12.33 -9.52 -9.02
CA LYS A 93 -11.66 -9.65 -10.32
C LYS A 93 -10.89 -8.38 -10.69
N LYS A 94 -11.46 -7.19 -10.47
CA LYS A 94 -10.77 -5.92 -10.69
C LYS A 94 -9.53 -5.77 -9.82
N LEU A 95 -9.60 -6.20 -8.56
CA LEU A 95 -8.46 -6.22 -7.65
C LEU A 95 -7.44 -7.32 -8.02
N ASN A 96 -7.85 -8.38 -8.70
CA ASN A 96 -6.96 -9.42 -9.22
C ASN A 96 -6.19 -8.98 -10.48
N SER A 97 -5.40 -7.91 -10.34
CA SER A 97 -4.76 -7.22 -11.45
C SER A 97 -3.44 -6.58 -11.04
N THR A 98 -2.72 -6.01 -12.02
CA THR A 98 -1.53 -5.22 -11.75
C THR A 98 -1.86 -4.01 -10.88
N GLU A 99 -2.93 -3.31 -11.24
CA GLU A 99 -3.49 -2.12 -10.59
C GLU A 99 -3.86 -2.41 -9.13
N GLY A 100 -4.44 -3.59 -8.86
CA GLY A 100 -4.76 -4.01 -7.49
C GLY A 100 -3.52 -4.15 -6.60
N GLY A 101 -2.42 -4.67 -7.17
CA GLY A 101 -1.13 -4.73 -6.47
C GLY A 101 -0.57 -3.34 -6.15
N TYR A 102 -0.67 -2.39 -7.09
CA TYR A 102 -0.32 -0.99 -6.83
C TYR A 102 -1.24 -0.36 -5.76
N ALA A 103 -2.54 -0.63 -5.80
CA ALA A 103 -3.51 -0.04 -4.87
C ALA A 103 -3.23 -0.46 -3.43
N ALA A 104 -3.00 -1.75 -3.22
CA ALA A 104 -2.63 -2.26 -1.91
C ALA A 104 -1.30 -1.68 -1.42
N TYR A 105 -0.27 -1.66 -2.27
CA TYR A 105 1.05 -1.19 -1.87
C TYR A 105 1.08 0.32 -1.59
N LEU A 106 0.40 1.11 -2.42
CA LEU A 106 0.21 2.55 -2.22
C LEU A 106 -0.50 2.82 -0.89
N TYR A 107 -1.62 2.13 -0.63
CA TYR A 107 -2.37 2.31 0.61
C TYR A 107 -1.52 2.03 1.84
N LEU A 108 -0.77 0.92 1.86
CA LEU A 108 0.12 0.59 2.98
C LEU A 108 1.24 1.64 3.17
N THR A 109 1.81 2.12 2.06
CA THR A 109 2.84 3.17 2.12
C THR A 109 2.27 4.47 2.70
N LEU A 110 1.09 4.91 2.25
CA LEU A 110 0.43 6.11 2.78
C LEU A 110 0.01 5.94 4.25
N LEU A 111 -0.43 4.75 4.63
CA LEU A 111 -0.77 4.41 6.01
C LEU A 111 0.44 4.54 6.92
N GLU A 112 1.62 4.10 6.48
CA GLU A 112 2.83 4.24 7.26
C GLU A 112 3.34 5.69 7.30
N ILE A 113 3.28 6.42 6.18
CA ILE A 113 3.60 7.87 6.16
C ILE A 113 2.73 8.62 7.17
N LYS A 114 1.41 8.35 7.20
CA LYS A 114 0.49 8.94 8.18
C LYS A 114 0.96 8.72 9.63
N ARG A 115 1.48 7.53 9.95
CA ARG A 115 1.94 7.21 11.31
C ARG A 115 3.26 7.90 11.64
N LEU A 116 4.12 8.09 10.64
CA LEU A 116 5.38 8.84 10.77
C LEU A 116 5.15 10.36 10.87
N MET A 117 4.02 10.85 10.35
CA MET A 117 3.68 12.28 10.27
C MET A 117 2.25 12.55 10.77
N PRO A 118 1.94 12.23 12.04
CA PRO A 118 0.58 12.32 12.57
C PRO A 118 0.00 13.73 12.55
N GLU A 119 0.84 14.77 12.59
CA GLU A 119 0.44 16.17 12.56
C GLU A 119 -0.13 16.64 11.22
N LYS A 120 0.02 15.83 10.16
CA LYS A 120 -0.49 16.13 8.82
C LYS A 120 -1.93 15.73 8.59
N ASN A 121 -2.54 15.00 9.53
CA ASN A 121 -3.93 14.52 9.43
C ASN A 121 -4.24 13.83 8.08
N MET A 122 -3.25 13.09 7.54
CA MET A 122 -3.40 12.39 6.27
C MET A 122 -4.49 11.31 6.35
N ASP A 123 -5.24 11.16 5.25
CA ASP A 123 -6.15 10.04 5.05
C ASP A 123 -5.67 9.18 3.86
N PRO A 124 -5.14 7.96 4.12
CA PRO A 124 -4.74 7.03 3.07
C PRO A 124 -5.87 6.68 2.11
N SER A 125 -7.14 6.91 2.46
CA SER A 125 -8.26 6.71 1.54
C SER A 125 -8.28 7.71 0.37
N THR A 126 -7.54 8.82 0.49
CA THR A 126 -7.46 9.90 -0.49
C THR A 126 -5.99 10.20 -0.85
N PRO A 127 -5.38 9.44 -1.78
CA PRO A 127 -3.95 9.56 -2.11
C PRO A 127 -3.50 10.96 -2.51
N ILE A 128 -4.30 11.65 -3.32
CA ILE A 128 -4.03 13.03 -3.74
C ILE A 128 -3.87 13.93 -2.51
N SER A 129 -4.79 13.86 -1.55
CA SER A 129 -4.69 14.67 -0.33
C SER A 129 -3.44 14.35 0.52
N CYS A 130 -2.99 13.10 0.52
CA CYS A 130 -1.76 12.72 1.20
C CYS A 130 -0.53 13.28 0.49
N ILE A 131 -0.53 13.23 -0.85
CA ILE A 131 0.53 13.80 -1.68
C ILE A 131 0.58 15.33 -1.49
N ASP A 132 -0.56 16.01 -1.53
CA ASP A 132 -0.66 17.46 -1.28
C ASP A 132 -0.15 17.82 0.11
N ALA A 133 -0.46 17.03 1.14
CA ALA A 133 0.04 17.24 2.49
C ALA A 133 1.57 17.07 2.63
N LEU A 134 2.23 16.39 1.68
CA LEU A 134 3.68 16.31 1.60
C LEU A 134 4.30 17.49 0.84
N ILE A 135 3.54 18.13 -0.06
CA ILE A 135 3.96 19.32 -0.80
C ILE A 135 3.98 20.51 0.19
N GLY A 136 5.14 21.14 0.35
CA GLY A 136 5.32 22.33 1.20
C GLY A 136 6.17 22.13 2.46
N PHE A 137 6.67 20.92 2.73
CA PHE A 137 7.51 20.64 3.90
C PHE A 137 8.99 20.43 3.57
N GLY A 138 9.71 21.52 3.26
CA GLY A 138 11.19 21.62 3.29
C GLY A 138 11.97 20.31 3.07
N ARG A 139 12.74 19.86 4.08
CA ARG A 139 13.60 18.66 4.01
C ARG A 139 12.91 17.35 4.43
N VAL A 140 11.63 17.37 4.85
CA VAL A 140 10.95 16.18 5.40
C VAL A 140 10.83 15.05 4.36
N PRO A 141 10.50 15.32 3.08
CA PRO A 141 10.52 14.29 2.04
C PRO A 141 11.88 13.62 1.83
N VAL A 142 12.98 14.22 2.28
CA VAL A 142 14.36 13.69 2.07
C VAL A 142 14.67 12.55 3.04
N ILE A 143 14.22 12.63 4.30
CA ILE A 143 14.50 11.60 5.31
C ILE A 143 13.44 10.50 5.35
N LEU A 144 12.26 10.77 4.77
CA LEU A 144 11.12 9.87 4.81
C LEU A 144 11.39 8.48 4.20
N PRO A 145 12.15 8.32 3.08
CA PRO A 145 12.52 6.99 2.58
C PRO A 145 13.26 6.14 3.61
N SER A 146 14.15 6.75 4.42
CA SER A 146 14.88 6.04 5.47
C SER A 146 14.00 5.62 6.63
N LEU A 147 13.00 6.44 6.98
CA LEU A 147 12.04 6.11 8.03
C LEU A 147 11.05 5.01 7.60
N LEU A 148 10.70 4.96 6.31
CA LEU A 148 9.80 3.95 5.76
C LEU A 148 10.47 2.58 5.58
N MET A 149 11.78 2.55 5.36
CA MET A 149 12.49 1.33 4.93
C MET A 149 12.30 0.12 5.86
N PRO A 150 12.36 0.23 7.21
CA PRO A 150 12.12 -0.92 8.08
C PRO A 150 10.73 -1.56 7.86
N TYR A 151 9.69 -0.74 7.72
CA TYR A 151 8.33 -1.21 7.41
C TYR A 151 8.26 -1.84 6.03
N LEU A 152 8.78 -1.17 5.00
CA LEU A 152 8.67 -1.64 3.60
C LEU A 152 9.48 -2.91 3.35
N LEU A 153 10.64 -3.07 3.98
CA LEU A 153 11.42 -4.31 3.90
C LEU A 153 10.70 -5.49 4.54
N GLU A 154 9.98 -5.26 5.63
CA GLU A 154 9.19 -6.32 6.25
C GLU A 154 7.99 -6.70 5.38
N ILE A 155 7.28 -5.73 4.79
CA ILE A 155 6.25 -6.00 3.77
C ILE A 155 6.83 -6.81 2.60
N LYS A 156 8.03 -6.47 2.11
CA LYS A 156 8.73 -7.22 1.05
C LYS A 156 8.95 -8.68 1.45
N ARG A 157 9.55 -8.93 2.62
CA ARG A 157 9.83 -10.29 3.10
C ARG A 157 8.56 -11.13 3.20
N LEU A 158 7.49 -10.56 3.75
CA LEU A 158 6.19 -11.21 3.86
C LEU A 158 5.59 -11.51 2.49
N ALA A 159 5.64 -10.55 1.56
CA ALA A 159 5.16 -10.76 0.19
C ALA A 159 5.95 -11.86 -0.55
N GLU A 160 7.27 -11.92 -0.36
CA GLU A 160 8.14 -12.94 -0.96
C GLU A 160 7.94 -14.33 -0.36
N ALA A 161 7.53 -14.42 0.90
CA ALA A 161 7.22 -15.69 1.56
C ALA A 161 5.85 -16.24 1.16
N VAL A 162 4.86 -15.37 0.94
CA VAL A 162 3.45 -15.75 0.83
C VAL A 162 2.94 -15.82 -0.60
N PHE A 163 3.38 -14.93 -1.49
CA PHE A 163 2.85 -14.84 -2.85
C PHE A 163 3.76 -15.52 -3.86
N PRO A 164 3.21 -16.13 -4.93
CA PRO A 164 4.03 -16.79 -5.95
C PRO A 164 4.97 -15.79 -6.64
N SER A 165 6.15 -16.27 -7.06
CA SER A 165 6.95 -15.55 -8.05
C SER A 165 6.20 -15.45 -9.37
N GLU A 166 6.61 -14.51 -10.22
CA GLU A 166 6.12 -14.45 -11.60
C GLU A 166 6.31 -15.78 -12.33
#